data_AF-A0A0R2HUM4-F1
#
_entry.id   AF-A0A0R2HUM4-F1
#
_cell.length_a   1.000
_cell.length_b   1.000
_cell.length_c   1.000
_cell.angle_alpha   90.00
_cell.angle_beta   90.00
_cell.angle_gamma   90.00
#
_symmetry.space_group_name_H-M   'P 1'
#
loop_
_entity.id
_entity.type
_entity.pdbx_description
1 polymer ?
#
loop_
_entity_poly.entity_id
_entity_poly.type
_entity_poly.pdbx_seq_one_letter_code
_entity_poly.pdbx_strand_id
1 'polypeptide(L)'
;MKTTKLVIGILMLVLAVFIIFQSMAAGMANALEGNIHTSGTNGVLVAFLYIIMGIVYLATRNSKKLGADITNLIFSILILIIGLSGAGNYSDLLIWSWLGFIIGAGFFIWHLSINRKLAV
;
A
#
# COMPACT_ATOMS: atom_id res chain seq x y z
N MET A 1 13.19 -11.17 9.91
CA MET A 1 11.80 -10.65 9.88
C MET A 1 11.60 -9.41 10.73
N LYS A 2 12.16 -9.28 11.96
CA LYS A 2 11.93 -8.10 12.81
C LYS A 2 12.35 -6.78 12.15
N THR A 3 13.60 -6.69 11.71
CA THR A 3 14.13 -5.50 11.04
C THR A 3 13.40 -5.23 9.72
N THR A 4 13.12 -6.28 8.94
CA THR A 4 12.37 -6.21 7.68
C THR A 4 10.99 -5.57 7.87
N LYS A 5 10.16 -6.13 8.77
CA LYS A 5 8.82 -5.61 9.09
C LYS A 5 8.88 -4.18 9.64
N LEU A 6 9.88 -3.85 10.46
CA LEU A 6 10.08 -2.50 10.97
C LEU A 6 10.35 -1.50 9.83
N VAL A 7 11.33 -1.78 8.97
CA VAL A 7 11.74 -0.87 7.89
C VAL A 7 10.61 -0.67 6.88
N ILE A 8 9.94 -1.73 6.44
CA ILE A 8 8.83 -1.63 5.47
C ILE A 8 7.63 -0.92 6.10
N GLY A 9 7.36 -1.18 7.38
CA GLY A 9 6.30 -0.49 8.10
C GLY A 9 6.49 1.02 8.09
N ILE A 10 7.70 1.49 8.40
CA ILE A 10 8.06 2.92 8.33
C ILE A 10 7.96 3.44 6.89
N LEU A 11 8.50 2.69 5.92
CA LEU A 11 8.47 3.07 4.51
C LEU A 11 7.03 3.28 4.02
N MET A 12 6.11 2.37 4.35
CA MET A 12 4.70 2.47 3.96
C MET A 12 4.03 3.71 4.54
N LEU A 13 4.32 4.07 5.79
CA LEU A 13 3.81 5.30 6.40
C LEU A 13 4.32 6.55 5.68
N VAL A 14 5.61 6.57 5.34
CA VAL A 14 6.21 7.69 4.60
C VAL A 14 5.60 7.80 3.20
N LEU A 15 5.44 6.69 2.48
CA LEU A 15 4.79 6.66 1.17
C LEU A 15 3.35 7.16 1.23
N ALA A 16 2.58 6.78 2.26
CA ALA A 16 1.22 7.26 2.44
C ALA A 16 1.14 8.78 2.52
N VAL A 17 2.09 9.44 3.20
CA VAL A 17 2.15 10.91 3.27
C VAL A 17 2.30 11.51 1.87
N PHE A 18 3.19 10.97 1.04
CA PHE A 18 3.35 11.42 -0.35
C PHE A 18 2.08 11.23 -1.18
N ILE A 19 1.44 10.06 -1.04
CA ILE A 19 0.20 9.75 -1.77
C ILE A 19 -0.90 10.73 -1.37
N ILE A 20 -1.07 11.06 -0.08
CA ILE A 20 -2.05 12.04 0.38
C ILE A 20 -1.84 13.39 -0.30
N PHE A 21 -0.62 13.93 -0.30
CA PHE A 21 -0.35 15.23 -0.91
C PHE A 21 -0.62 15.23 -2.42
N GLN A 22 -0.18 14.20 -3.15
CA GLN A 22 -0.45 14.09 -4.59
C GLN A 22 -1.95 13.93 -4.87
N SER A 23 -2.66 13.16 -4.05
CA SER A 23 -4.10 12.95 -4.20
C SER A 23 -4.92 14.21 -3.91
N MET A 24 -4.49 15.02 -2.94
CA MET A 24 -5.08 16.33 -2.69
C MET A 24 -4.86 17.27 -3.87
N ALA A 25 -3.66 17.27 -4.46
CA ALA A 25 -3.37 18.06 -5.66
C ALA A 25 -4.24 17.62 -6.85
N ALA A 26 -4.36 16.31 -7.09
CA ALA A 26 -5.24 15.76 -8.13
C ALA A 26 -6.72 16.11 -7.89
N GLY A 27 -7.18 16.06 -6.62
CA GLY A 27 -8.54 16.47 -6.26
C GLY A 27 -8.81 17.95 -6.53
N MET A 28 -7.86 18.83 -6.20
CA MET A 28 -7.96 20.26 -6.51
C MET A 28 -7.96 20.52 -8.02
N ALA A 29 -7.09 19.84 -8.78
CA ALA A 29 -7.04 19.95 -10.23
C ALA A 29 -8.36 19.53 -10.88
N ASN A 30 -8.95 18.41 -10.45
CA ASN A 30 -10.26 17.96 -10.93
C ASN A 30 -11.37 18.98 -10.65
N ALA A 31 -11.36 19.59 -9.46
CA ALA A 31 -12.35 20.60 -9.08
C ALA A 31 -12.22 21.87 -9.93
N LEU A 32 -10.99 22.29 -10.26
CA LEU A 32 -10.74 23.46 -11.08
C LEU A 32 -11.13 23.25 -12.55
N GLU A 33 -10.90 22.04 -13.07
CA GLU A 33 -11.28 21.67 -14.44
C GLU A 33 -12.77 21.34 -14.59
N GLY A 34 -13.52 21.22 -13.49
CA GLY A 34 -14.93 20.83 -13.51
C GLY A 34 -15.15 19.36 -13.94
N ASN A 35 -14.13 18.52 -13.79
CA ASN A 35 -14.18 17.10 -14.16
C ASN A 35 -14.79 16.25 -13.03
N ILE A 36 -15.51 15.18 -13.40
CA ILE A 36 -16.13 14.23 -12.45
C ILE A 36 -15.16 13.08 -12.08
N HIS A 37 -13.86 13.30 -12.21
CA HIS A 37 -12.86 12.27 -11.91
C HIS A 37 -12.70 12.07 -10.40
N THR A 38 -12.69 10.81 -9.96
CA THR A 38 -12.57 10.43 -8.54
C THR A 38 -11.13 10.12 -8.12
N SER A 39 -10.13 10.47 -8.94
CA SER A 39 -8.72 10.14 -8.73
C SER A 39 -8.18 10.65 -7.39
N GLY A 40 -8.50 11.89 -7.01
CA GLY A 40 -8.10 12.45 -5.71
C GLY A 40 -8.66 11.66 -4.53
N THR A 41 -9.95 11.32 -4.55
CA THR A 41 -10.58 10.54 -3.47
C THR A 41 -10.01 9.12 -3.40
N ASN A 42 -9.82 8.47 -4.54
CA ASN A 42 -9.27 7.12 -4.60
C ASN A 42 -7.82 7.07 -4.12
N GLY A 43 -7.03 8.09 -4.42
CA GLY A 43 -5.67 8.21 -3.92
C GLY A 43 -5.60 8.41 -2.40
N VAL A 44 -6.49 9.19 -1.81
CA VAL A 44 -6.61 9.29 -0.34
C VAL A 44 -6.98 7.93 0.27
N LEU A 45 -7.91 7.19 -0.33
CA LEU A 45 -8.26 5.83 0.11
C LEU A 45 -7.06 4.87 0.02
N VAL A 46 -6.30 4.91 -1.08
CA VAL A 46 -5.07 4.13 -1.26
C VAL A 46 -4.06 4.47 -0.17
N ALA A 47 -3.87 5.76 0.17
CA ALA A 47 -2.97 6.16 1.24
C ALA A 47 -3.38 5.61 2.62
N PHE A 48 -4.68 5.59 2.93
CA PHE A 48 -5.17 4.97 4.16
C PHE A 48 -4.83 3.48 4.23
N LEU A 49 -4.94 2.75 3.12
CA LEU A 49 -4.57 1.33 3.07
C LEU A 49 -3.06 1.14 3.27
N TYR A 50 -2.21 2.02 2.71
CA TYR A 50 -0.78 2.02 3.00
C TYR A 50 -0.48 2.25 4.49
N ILE A 51 -1.22 3.15 5.15
CA ILE A 51 -1.07 3.37 6.60
C ILE A 51 -1.42 2.10 7.37
N ILE A 52 -2.54 1.44 7.04
CA ILE A 52 -2.95 0.18 7.68
C ILE A 52 -1.87 -0.88 7.52
N MET A 53 -1.37 -1.09 6.29
CA MET A 53 -0.31 -2.06 6.02
C MET A 53 0.98 -1.75 6.81
N GLY A 54 1.34 -0.47 6.91
CA GLY A 54 2.48 0.00 7.69
C GLY A 54 2.34 -0.30 9.18
N ILE A 55 1.20 0.06 9.77
CA ILE A 55 0.89 -0.18 11.19
C ILE A 55 0.87 -1.68 11.51
N VAL A 56 0.26 -2.50 10.64
CA VAL A 56 0.22 -3.97 10.83
C VAL A 56 1.64 -4.54 10.90
N TYR A 57 2.56 -4.12 10.01
CA TYR A 57 3.95 -4.56 10.09
C TYR A 57 4.69 -4.02 11.33
N LEU A 58 4.44 -2.78 11.74
CA LEU A 58 5.05 -2.22 12.96
C LEU A 58 4.58 -2.94 14.23
N ALA A 59 3.28 -3.20 14.36
CA ALA A 59 2.68 -3.87 15.51
C ALA A 59 3.11 -5.34 15.60
N THR A 60 3.29 -6.00 14.46
CA THR A 60 3.64 -7.43 14.39
C THR A 60 5.13 -7.70 14.17
N ARG A 61 6.00 -6.68 14.26
CA ARG A 61 7.44 -6.78 13.95
C ARG A 61 8.17 -7.90 14.72
N ASN A 62 7.75 -8.19 15.96
CA ASN A 62 8.37 -9.25 16.77
C ASN A 62 7.78 -10.64 16.49
N SER A 63 6.68 -10.74 15.73
CA SER A 63 6.00 -12.00 15.45
C SER A 63 6.67 -12.76 14.31
N LYS A 64 6.93 -14.05 14.56
CA LYS A 64 7.39 -15.01 13.55
C LYS A 64 6.27 -15.57 12.66
N LYS A 65 5.01 -15.28 12.99
CA LYS A 65 3.85 -15.76 12.21
C LYS A 65 3.66 -14.92 10.94
N LEU A 66 3.03 -15.53 9.95
CA LEU A 66 2.70 -14.93 8.64
C LEU A 66 1.39 -14.11 8.63
N GLY A 67 0.70 -13.97 9.77
CA GLY A 67 -0.59 -13.29 9.82
C GLY A 67 -0.54 -11.86 9.27
N ALA A 68 0.51 -11.11 9.61
CA ALA A 68 0.73 -9.76 9.11
C ALA A 68 0.93 -9.71 7.59
N ASP A 69 1.66 -10.69 7.05
CA ASP A 69 1.96 -10.78 5.63
C ASP A 69 0.70 -11.12 4.81
N ILE A 70 -0.17 -11.98 5.35
CA ILE A 70 -1.48 -12.30 4.76
C ILE A 70 -2.39 -11.07 4.77
N THR A 71 -2.48 -10.37 5.91
CA THR A 71 -3.26 -9.13 6.02
C THR A 71 -2.78 -8.08 5.01
N ASN A 72 -1.46 -7.90 4.90
CA ASN A 72 -0.89 -6.94 3.95
C ASN A 72 -1.09 -7.35 2.49
N LEU A 73 -1.06 -8.66 2.17
CA LEU A 73 -1.42 -9.14 0.84
C LEU A 73 -2.86 -8.75 0.46
N ILE A 74 -3.82 -8.96 1.37
CA ILE A 74 -5.23 -8.63 1.15
C ILE A 74 -5.40 -7.12 0.88
N PHE A 75 -4.83 -6.28 1.74
CA PHE A 75 -4.89 -4.83 1.55
C PHE A 75 -4.18 -4.36 0.28
N SER A 76 -3.09 -5.02 -0.11
CA SER A 76 -2.37 -4.68 -1.34
C SER A 76 -3.18 -4.99 -2.61
N ILE A 77 -4.02 -6.03 -2.59
CA ILE A 77 -4.96 -6.33 -3.67
C ILE A 77 -6.06 -5.27 -3.73
N LEU A 78 -6.57 -4.83 -2.58
CA LEU A 78 -7.56 -3.74 -2.51
C LEU A 78 -6.98 -2.43 -3.07
N ILE A 79 -5.73 -2.09 -2.72
CA ILE A 79 -5.00 -0.95 -3.28
C ILE A 79 -4.93 -1.05 -4.81
N LEU A 80 -4.63 -2.22 -5.35
CA LEU A 80 -4.53 -2.45 -6.79
C LEU A 80 -5.89 -2.21 -7.48
N ILE A 81 -6.97 -2.77 -6.95
CA ILE A 81 -8.32 -2.63 -7.50
C ILE A 81 -8.78 -1.15 -7.47
N ILE A 82 -8.59 -0.47 -6.34
CA ILE A 82 -9.02 0.93 -6.18
C ILE A 82 -8.26 1.86 -7.12
N GLY A 83 -6.93 1.73 -7.22
CA GLY A 83 -6.18 2.65 -8.08
C GLY A 83 -6.32 2.35 -9.56
N LEU A 84 -6.44 1.08 -9.98
CA LEU A 84 -6.71 0.75 -11.39
C LEU A 84 -8.09 1.24 -11.85
N SER A 85 -9.11 1.10 -11.01
CA SER A 85 -10.46 1.62 -11.33
C SER A 85 -10.54 3.15 -11.21
N GLY A 86 -9.65 3.74 -10.41
CA GLY A 86 -9.75 5.13 -9.97
C GLY A 86 -8.80 6.13 -10.63
N ALA A 87 -7.83 5.68 -11.42
CA ALA A 87 -6.72 6.54 -11.90
C ALA A 87 -7.16 7.64 -12.87
N GLY A 88 -8.13 7.37 -13.74
CA GLY A 88 -8.50 8.31 -14.81
C GLY A 88 -7.26 8.72 -15.62
N ASN A 89 -6.98 10.03 -15.66
CA ASN A 89 -5.81 10.60 -16.36
C ASN A 89 -4.53 10.67 -15.51
N TYR A 90 -4.59 10.32 -14.22
CA TYR A 90 -3.49 10.48 -13.27
C TYR A 90 -2.68 9.18 -13.14
N SER A 91 -1.54 9.14 -13.83
CA SER A 91 -0.66 7.96 -13.84
C SER A 91 0.02 7.68 -12.50
N ASP A 92 0.15 8.67 -11.63
CA ASP A 92 0.71 8.52 -10.29
C ASP A 92 -0.08 7.52 -9.45
N LEU A 93 -1.42 7.53 -9.52
CA LEU A 93 -2.24 6.59 -8.77
C LEU A 93 -1.97 5.13 -9.18
N LEU A 94 -1.72 4.89 -10.47
CA LEU A 94 -1.35 3.56 -10.98
C LEU A 94 -0.01 3.11 -10.41
N ILE A 95 0.98 4.00 -10.37
CA ILE A 95 2.32 3.72 -9.82
C ILE A 95 2.20 3.33 -8.35
N TRP A 96 1.45 4.10 -7.56
CA TRP A 96 1.24 3.78 -6.14
C TRP A 96 0.49 2.47 -5.93
N SER A 97 -0.47 2.15 -6.79
CA SER A 97 -1.19 0.88 -6.70
C SER A 97 -0.32 -0.33 -7.00
N TRP A 98 0.47 -0.27 -8.07
CA TRP A 98 1.40 -1.34 -8.42
C TRP A 98 2.51 -1.50 -7.37
N LEU A 99 3.06 -0.39 -6.86
CA LEU A 99 4.07 -0.45 -5.81
C LEU A 99 3.52 -1.12 -4.54
N GLY A 100 2.29 -0.79 -4.14
CA GLY A 100 1.67 -1.33 -2.94
C GLY A 100 1.45 -2.84 -3.07
N PHE A 101 0.97 -3.27 -4.24
CA PHE A 101 0.81 -4.67 -4.60
C PHE A 101 2.13 -5.43 -4.60
N ILE A 102 3.17 -4.90 -5.25
CA ILE A 102 4.50 -5.53 -5.31
C ILE A 102 5.09 -5.69 -3.92
N ILE A 103 4.96 -4.68 -3.05
CA ILE A 103 5.43 -4.79 -1.66
C ILE A 103 4.61 -5.85 -0.91
N GLY A 104 3.28 -5.80 -0.97
CA GLY A 104 2.43 -6.78 -0.28
C GLY A 104 2.69 -8.23 -0.70
N ALA A 105 2.64 -8.50 -2.01
CA ALA A 105 2.85 -9.83 -2.57
C ALA A 105 4.31 -10.30 -2.45
N GLY A 106 5.27 -9.43 -2.73
CA GLY A 106 6.70 -9.74 -2.66
C GLY A 106 7.13 -10.13 -1.25
N PHE A 107 6.71 -9.36 -0.23
CA PHE A 107 7.05 -9.68 1.16
C PHE A 107 6.32 -10.93 1.67
N PHE A 108 5.08 -11.17 1.24
CA PHE A 108 4.39 -12.42 1.55
C PHE A 108 5.14 -13.64 0.99
N ILE A 109 5.52 -13.62 -0.28
CA ILE A 109 6.26 -14.72 -0.92
C ILE A 109 7.61 -14.92 -0.23
N TRP A 110 8.36 -13.85 0.02
CA TRP A 110 9.66 -13.94 0.68
C TRP A 110 9.54 -14.54 2.09
N HIS A 111 8.65 -14.01 2.93
CA HIS A 111 8.48 -14.55 4.28
C HIS A 111 7.94 -15.98 4.28
N LEU A 112 7.08 -16.36 3.32
CA LEU A 112 6.63 -17.74 3.14
C LEU A 112 7.80 -18.68 2.82
N SER A 113 8.68 -18.31 1.90
CA SER A 113 9.88 -19.09 1.54
C SER A 113 10.84 -19.24 2.72
N ILE A 114 11.04 -18.21 3.54
CA ILE A 114 11.87 -18.31 4.76
C ILE A 114 11.23 -19.27 5.76
N ASN A 115 9.92 -19.16 5.98
CA ASN A 115 9.25 -19.96 7.00
C ASN A 115 9.23 -21.45 6.65
N ARG A 116 9.11 -21.80 5.35
CA ARG A 116 9.23 -23.19 4.88
C ARG A 116 10.62 -23.79 5.13
N LYS A 117 11.69 -23.00 4.92
CA LYS A 117 13.07 -23.47 5.16
C LYS A 117 13.41 -23.72 6.63
N LEU A 118 12.66 -23.11 7.56
CA LEU A 118 12.84 -23.31 9.00
C LEU A 118 12.07 -24.52 9.56
N ALA A 119 11.17 -25.09 8.76
CA ALA A 119 10.34 -26.24 9.14
C ALA A 119 10.90 -27.59 8.64
N VAL A 120 11.98 -27.55 7.85
CA VAL A 120 12.76 -28.70 7.35
C VAL A 120 14.08 -28.72 8.11
#